data_AF-A0A0S7YF07-F1
#
_entry.id   AF-A0A0S7YF07-F1
#
_cell.length_a   1.000
_cell.length_b   1.000
_cell.length_c   1.000
_cell.angle_alpha   90.00
_cell.angle_beta   90.00
_cell.angle_gamma   90.00
#
_symmetry.space_group_name_H-M   'P 1'
#
loop_
_entity.id
_entity.type
_entity.pdbx_description
1 polymer ?
#
loop_
_entity_poly.entity_id
_entity_poly.type
_entity_poly.pdbx_seq_one_letter_code
_entity_poly.pdbx_strand_id
1 'polypeptide(L)'
;MVRKLKKKLKKVGQLELPLKLANDIQAIVNHYFYTKGLALKEIKASAKKKKIIYSRYVKSAKQLLELAGSRKKAIEAMDKVVEWARSRDLDYAIETVFKKWLELGRLKPKEIIKKPYYQGNPMVWSETKKKWYVISPEGEWLEFAGKEDEIKWEIIK
;
A
#
# COMPACT_ATOMS: atom_id res chain seq x y z
N MET A 1 -46.12 -3.74 23.17
CA MET A 1 -45.70 -2.43 22.60
C MET A 1 -44.26 -2.55 22.11
N VAL A 2 -44.03 -2.77 20.81
CA VAL A 2 -42.66 -2.82 20.25
C VAL A 2 -42.17 -1.38 20.13
N ARG A 3 -41.29 -0.95 21.04
CA ARG A 3 -40.58 0.33 20.93
C ARG A 3 -39.79 0.32 19.61
N LYS A 4 -40.28 1.03 18.59
CA LYS A 4 -39.51 1.33 17.36
C LYS A 4 -38.25 2.08 17.79
N LEU A 5 -37.12 1.39 17.90
CA LEU A 5 -35.80 1.99 18.06
C LEU A 5 -35.60 2.96 16.88
N LYS A 6 -35.75 4.27 17.13
CA LYS A 6 -35.40 5.31 16.15
C LYS A 6 -33.94 5.09 15.76
N LYS A 7 -33.70 4.59 14.54
CA LYS A 7 -32.35 4.44 14.00
C LYS A 7 -31.72 5.83 13.96
N LYS A 8 -30.68 6.07 14.76
CA LYS A 8 -29.92 7.32 14.71
C LYS A 8 -29.25 7.41 13.34
N LEU A 9 -29.61 8.45 12.58
CA LEU A 9 -29.00 8.77 11.29
C LEU A 9 -27.87 9.79 11.51
N LYS A 10 -26.79 9.66 10.76
CA LYS A 10 -25.64 10.57 10.76
C LYS A 10 -25.32 10.96 9.32
N LYS A 11 -25.14 12.26 9.10
CA LYS A 11 -24.75 12.80 7.81
C LYS A 11 -23.24 12.63 7.59
N VAL A 12 -22.85 12.02 6.48
CA VAL A 12 -21.45 11.87 6.05
C VAL A 12 -21.34 12.38 4.62
N GLY A 13 -20.78 13.58 4.46
CA GLY A 13 -20.81 14.29 3.17
C GLY A 13 -22.24 14.65 2.77
N GLN A 14 -22.69 14.16 1.62
CA GLN A 14 -24.05 14.37 1.10
C GLN A 14 -25.04 13.26 1.50
N LEU A 15 -24.55 12.15 2.09
CA LEU A 15 -25.38 10.98 2.41
C LEU A 15 -25.85 10.99 3.88
N GLU A 16 -27.10 10.60 4.10
CA GLU A 16 -27.63 10.28 5.42
C GLU A 16 -27.64 8.77 5.60
N LEU A 17 -26.85 8.28 6.56
CA LEU A 17 -26.64 6.85 6.77
C LEU A 17 -26.92 6.48 8.23
N PRO A 18 -27.24 5.20 8.51
CA PRO A 18 -27.27 4.71 9.88
C PRO A 18 -25.95 5.00 10.61
N LEU A 19 -26.02 5.42 11.87
CA LEU A 19 -24.85 5.85 12.66
C LEU A 19 -23.66 4.89 12.59
N LYS A 20 -23.92 3.57 12.64
CA LYS A 20 -22.90 2.52 12.54
C LYS A 20 -22.18 2.56 11.18
N LEU A 21 -22.94 2.54 10.09
CA LEU A 21 -22.41 2.57 8.73
C LEU A 21 -21.63 3.85 8.45
N ALA A 22 -22.16 4.99 8.89
CA ALA A 22 -21.48 6.27 8.82
C ALA A 22 -20.11 6.25 9.53
N ASN A 23 -20.03 5.65 10.72
CA ASN A 23 -18.79 5.53 11.47
C ASN A 23 -17.80 4.56 10.82
N ASP A 24 -18.28 3.46 10.25
CA ASP A 24 -17.42 2.49 9.55
C ASP A 24 -16.81 3.08 8.29
N ILE A 25 -17.61 3.77 7.46
CA ILE A 25 -17.12 4.52 6.30
C ILE A 25 -16.12 5.59 6.77
N GLN A 26 -16.41 6.27 7.88
CA GLN A 26 -15.53 7.29 8.40
C GLN A 26 -14.17 6.74 8.84
N ALA A 27 -14.17 5.56 9.46
CA ALA A 27 -12.94 4.90 9.84
C ALA A 27 -12.09 4.49 8.62
N ILE A 28 -12.71 3.97 7.56
CA ILE A 28 -12.02 3.59 6.33
C ILE A 28 -11.35 4.79 5.67
N VAL A 29 -12.09 5.90 5.51
CA VAL A 29 -11.54 7.13 4.91
C VAL A 29 -10.42 7.72 5.78
N ASN A 30 -10.58 7.74 7.10
CA ASN A 30 -9.52 8.20 7.99
C ASN A 30 -8.26 7.33 7.90
N HIS A 31 -8.43 6.01 7.80
CA HIS A 31 -7.32 5.09 7.61
C HIS A 31 -6.61 5.30 6.28
N TYR A 32 -7.34 5.56 5.20
CA TYR A 32 -6.75 5.93 3.91
C TYR A 32 -5.87 7.19 4.00
N PHE A 33 -6.32 8.24 4.69
CA PHE A 33 -5.48 9.44 4.86
C PHE A 33 -4.30 9.19 5.81
N TYR A 34 -4.49 8.33 6.81
CA TYR A 34 -3.41 7.89 7.67
C TYR A 34 -2.32 7.15 6.89
N THR A 35 -2.67 6.28 5.95
CA THR A 35 -1.69 5.60 5.08
C THR A 35 -1.02 6.55 4.07
N LYS A 36 -1.60 7.74 3.84
CA LYS A 36 -0.97 8.86 3.12
C LYS A 36 -0.10 9.77 4.02
N GLY A 37 0.05 9.45 5.30
CA GLY A 37 0.90 10.18 6.24
C GLY A 37 0.22 11.34 6.97
N LEU A 38 -1.11 11.48 6.88
CA LEU A 38 -1.84 12.53 7.59
C LEU A 38 -2.32 12.04 8.96
N ALA A 39 -2.03 12.81 10.00
CA ALA A 39 -2.56 12.52 11.34
C ALA A 39 -4.04 12.91 11.46
N LEU A 40 -4.78 12.28 12.39
CA LEU A 40 -6.21 12.55 12.59
C LEU A 40 -6.52 14.03 12.86
N LYS A 41 -5.62 14.74 13.57
CA LYS A 41 -5.74 16.18 13.84
C LYS A 41 -5.66 17.00 12.54
N GLU A 42 -4.75 16.62 11.65
CA GLU A 42 -4.52 17.28 10.36
C GLU A 42 -5.65 16.99 9.38
N ILE A 43 -6.20 15.78 9.39
CA ILE A 43 -7.38 15.41 8.59
C ILE A 43 -8.56 16.31 8.97
N LYS A 44 -8.82 16.47 10.28
CA LYS A 44 -9.89 17.35 10.79
C LYS A 44 -9.66 18.82 10.43
N ALA A 45 -8.44 19.31 10.59
CA ALA A 45 -8.08 20.69 10.25
C ALA A 45 -8.20 20.95 8.74
N SER A 46 -7.74 20.01 7.91
CA SER A 46 -7.78 20.10 6.45
C SER A 46 -9.19 19.96 5.89
N ALA A 47 -10.03 19.12 6.50
CA ALA A 47 -11.46 19.05 6.18
C ALA A 47 -12.17 20.36 6.53
N LYS A 48 -11.89 20.96 7.71
CA LYS A 48 -12.44 22.26 8.12
C LYS A 48 -12.00 23.39 7.17
N LYS A 49 -10.76 23.34 6.70
CA LYS A 49 -10.19 24.27 5.70
C LYS A 49 -10.58 23.94 4.25
N LYS A 50 -11.47 22.97 4.00
CA LYS A 50 -11.89 22.47 2.67
C LYS A 50 -10.75 21.98 1.76
N LYS A 51 -9.54 21.77 2.30
CA LYS A 51 -8.39 21.20 1.56
C LYS A 51 -8.61 19.72 1.22
N ILE A 52 -9.35 19.01 2.09
CA ILE A 52 -9.80 17.64 1.84
C ILE A 52 -11.31 17.67 1.66
N ILE A 53 -11.76 17.34 0.45
CA ILE A 53 -13.18 17.18 0.15
C ILE A 53 -13.58 15.76 0.52
N TYR A 54 -13.90 15.57 1.81
CA TYR A 54 -14.21 14.28 2.41
C TYR A 54 -15.26 13.48 1.62
N SER A 55 -16.29 14.17 1.10
CA SER A 55 -17.38 13.55 0.32
C SER A 55 -16.91 12.78 -0.92
N ARG A 56 -15.76 13.14 -1.52
CA ARG A 56 -15.22 12.43 -2.69
C ARG A 56 -14.84 10.99 -2.39
N TYR A 57 -14.44 10.71 -1.14
CA TYR A 57 -13.95 9.40 -0.71
C TYR A 57 -15.04 8.52 -0.10
N VAL A 58 -16.19 9.12 0.28
CA VAL A 58 -17.31 8.43 0.94
C VAL A 58 -17.90 7.35 0.06
N LYS A 59 -18.07 7.62 -1.26
CA LYS A 59 -18.62 6.65 -2.21
C LYS A 59 -17.73 5.40 -2.32
N SER A 60 -16.45 5.61 -2.59
CA SER A 60 -15.48 4.52 -2.75
C SER A 60 -15.29 3.72 -1.45
N ALA A 61 -15.27 4.40 -0.30
CA ALA A 61 -15.18 3.74 1.00
C ALA A 61 -16.45 2.92 1.34
N LYS A 62 -17.63 3.40 0.96
CA LYS A 62 -18.88 2.64 1.09
C LYS A 62 -18.83 1.36 0.25
N GLN A 63 -18.42 1.46 -1.02
CA GLN A 63 -18.28 0.30 -1.90
C GLN A 63 -17.27 -0.72 -1.36
N LEU A 64 -16.13 -0.26 -0.86
CA LEU A 64 -15.15 -1.12 -0.22
C LEU A 64 -15.72 -1.85 1.01
N LEU A 65 -16.48 -1.14 1.85
CA LEU A 65 -17.14 -1.74 3.02
C LEU A 65 -18.18 -2.79 2.63
N GLU A 66 -18.96 -2.52 1.58
CA GLU A 66 -19.95 -3.46 1.03
C GLU A 66 -19.28 -4.73 0.49
N LEU A 67 -18.19 -4.59 -0.27
CA LEU A 67 -17.42 -5.73 -0.77
C LEU A 67 -16.73 -6.53 0.34
N ALA A 68 -16.18 -5.85 1.35
CA ALA A 68 -15.47 -6.48 2.46
C ALA A 68 -16.41 -7.15 3.48
N GLY A 69 -17.66 -6.70 3.55
CA GLY A 69 -18.66 -7.10 4.54
C GLY A 69 -18.34 -6.68 5.98
N SER A 70 -17.16 -6.10 6.24
CA SER A 70 -16.76 -5.63 7.57
C SER A 70 -15.68 -4.55 7.49
N ARG A 71 -15.71 -3.63 8.45
CA ARG A 71 -14.68 -2.59 8.60
C ARG A 71 -13.27 -3.17 8.71
N LYS A 72 -13.10 -4.25 9.47
CA LYS A 72 -11.80 -4.87 9.72
C LYS A 72 -11.19 -5.38 8.41
N LYS A 73 -11.94 -6.17 7.63
CA LYS A 73 -11.49 -6.69 6.32
C LYS A 73 -11.22 -5.58 5.32
N ALA A 74 -12.01 -4.50 5.33
CA ALA A 74 -11.78 -3.35 4.44
C ALA A 74 -10.43 -2.66 4.74
N ILE A 75 -10.09 -2.50 6.02
CA ILE A 75 -8.81 -1.93 6.44
C ILE A 75 -7.65 -2.87 6.07
N GLU A 76 -7.77 -4.16 6.37
CA GLU A 76 -6.73 -5.16 6.01
C GLU A 76 -6.48 -5.22 4.49
N ALA A 77 -7.54 -5.18 3.67
CA ALA A 77 -7.42 -5.14 2.22
C ALA A 77 -6.70 -3.88 1.74
N MET A 78 -7.00 -2.74 2.36
CA MET A 78 -6.33 -1.47 2.07
C MET A 78 -4.86 -1.51 2.45
N ASP A 79 -4.50 -2.07 3.61
CA ASP A 79 -3.10 -2.20 4.05
C ASP A 79 -2.27 -3.03 3.06
N LYS A 80 -2.78 -4.16 2.59
CA LYS A 80 -2.11 -4.98 1.56
C LYS A 80 -1.84 -4.20 0.27
N VAL A 81 -2.81 -3.39 -0.17
CA VAL A 81 -2.68 -2.57 -1.38
C VAL A 81 -1.70 -1.43 -1.16
N VAL A 82 -1.69 -0.83 0.03
CA VAL A 82 -0.74 0.22 0.42
C VAL A 82 0.69 -0.31 0.39
N GLU A 83 0.94 -1.48 0.98
CA GLU A 83 2.27 -2.11 0.97
C GLU A 83 2.73 -2.43 -0.46
N TRP A 84 1.83 -3.04 -1.26
CA TRP A 84 2.09 -3.34 -2.66
C TRP A 84 2.41 -2.08 -3.48
N ALA A 85 1.63 -1.01 -3.31
CA ALA A 85 1.80 0.24 -4.04
C ALA A 85 3.08 0.98 -3.62
N ARG A 86 3.35 1.08 -2.32
CA ARG A 86 4.58 1.69 -1.78
C ARG A 86 5.84 0.98 -2.27
N SER A 87 5.83 -0.35 -2.31
CA SER A 87 6.98 -1.13 -2.82
C SER A 87 7.28 -0.90 -4.29
N ARG A 88 6.35 -0.31 -5.04
CA ARG A 88 6.46 -0.04 -6.48
C ARG A 88 6.44 1.45 -6.82
N ASP A 89 6.49 2.30 -5.79
CA ASP A 89 6.36 3.76 -5.92
C ASP A 89 5.11 4.21 -6.74
N LEU A 90 4.01 3.49 -6.55
CA LEU A 90 2.74 3.78 -7.21
C LEU A 90 1.81 4.59 -6.31
N ASP A 91 1.10 5.55 -6.91
CA ASP A 91 -0.02 6.18 -6.23
C ASP A 91 -1.22 5.21 -6.16
N TYR A 92 -2.03 5.38 -5.11
CA TYR A 92 -3.19 4.54 -4.86
C TYR A 92 -4.32 5.38 -4.26
N ALA A 93 -5.55 5.04 -4.64
CA ALA A 93 -6.77 5.57 -4.05
C ALA A 93 -7.54 4.44 -3.35
N ILE A 94 -8.58 4.80 -2.58
CA ILE A 94 -9.54 3.80 -2.05
C ILE A 94 -10.14 2.97 -3.19
N GLU A 95 -10.29 3.57 -4.38
CA GLU A 95 -10.75 2.85 -5.57
C GLU A 95 -9.82 1.74 -6.04
N THR A 96 -8.51 1.96 -5.93
CA THR A 96 -7.50 0.97 -6.28
C THR A 96 -7.71 -0.31 -5.45
N VAL A 97 -8.12 -0.16 -4.19
CA VAL A 97 -8.34 -1.29 -3.28
C VAL A 97 -9.46 -2.20 -3.78
N PHE A 98 -10.61 -1.64 -4.17
CA PHE A 98 -11.71 -2.47 -4.66
C PHE A 98 -11.48 -2.95 -6.10
N LYS A 99 -10.78 -2.19 -6.95
CA LYS A 99 -10.40 -2.65 -8.30
C LYS A 99 -9.47 -3.85 -8.24
N LYS A 100 -8.59 -3.90 -7.24
CA LYS A 100 -7.68 -5.02 -6.97
C LYS A 100 -8.25 -6.09 -6.04
N TRP A 101 -9.56 -6.05 -5.75
CA TRP A 101 -10.17 -6.94 -4.76
C TRP A 101 -9.94 -8.43 -5.04
N LEU A 102 -10.15 -8.87 -6.29
CA LEU A 102 -9.93 -10.27 -6.70
C LEU A 102 -8.44 -10.66 -6.71
N GLU A 103 -7.54 -9.68 -6.76
CA GLU A 103 -6.10 -9.89 -6.81
C GLU A 103 -5.44 -9.79 -5.42
N LEU A 104 -6.17 -9.44 -4.36
CA LEU A 104 -5.62 -9.19 -3.02
C LEU A 104 -4.75 -10.32 -2.48
N GLY A 105 -5.06 -11.59 -2.81
CA GLY A 105 -4.27 -12.75 -2.41
C GLY A 105 -2.94 -12.91 -3.17
N ARG A 106 -2.80 -12.25 -4.32
CA ARG A 106 -1.61 -12.28 -5.18
C ARG A 106 -0.75 -11.03 -5.05
N LEU A 107 -1.28 -9.97 -4.44
CA LEU A 107 -0.51 -8.75 -4.18
C LEU A 107 0.60 -9.06 -3.19
N LYS A 108 1.83 -9.07 -3.68
CA LYS A 108 3.04 -9.13 -2.86
C LYS A 108 3.84 -7.83 -3.05
N PRO A 109 4.42 -7.27 -1.98
CA PRO A 109 5.42 -6.23 -2.11
C PRO A 109 6.48 -6.62 -3.14
N LYS A 110 7.00 -5.65 -3.90
CA LYS A 110 8.11 -5.87 -4.82
C LYS A 110 9.26 -6.45 -3.98
N GLU A 111 9.76 -7.61 -4.37
CA GLU A 111 10.90 -8.21 -3.70
C GLU A 111 12.09 -7.27 -3.85
N ILE A 112 12.77 -7.00 -2.74
CA ILE A 112 13.98 -6.18 -2.72
C ILE A 112 15.09 -7.06 -3.28
N ILE A 113 15.28 -7.01 -4.60
CA ILE A 113 16.37 -7.71 -5.27
C ILE A 113 17.65 -6.93 -4.97
N LYS A 114 18.48 -7.48 -4.09
CA LYS A 114 19.85 -7.00 -3.89
C LYS A 114 20.69 -7.55 -5.02
N LYS A 115 21.31 -6.66 -5.81
CA LYS A 115 22.28 -7.09 -6.81
C LYS A 115 23.69 -6.99 -6.21
N PRO A 116 24.53 -8.02 -6.40
CA PRO A 116 25.91 -7.99 -5.94
C PRO A 116 26.76 -7.14 -6.89
N TYR A 117 27.65 -6.35 -6.30
CA TYR A 117 28.62 -5.50 -6.98
C TYR A 117 29.99 -5.69 -6.34
N TYR A 118 31.05 -5.62 -7.14
CA TYR A 118 32.42 -5.56 -6.68
C TYR A 118 33.12 -4.38 -7.33
N GLN A 119 33.71 -3.50 -6.50
CA GLN A 119 34.36 -2.25 -6.97
C GLN A 119 33.49 -1.38 -7.91
N GLY A 120 32.16 -1.42 -7.75
CA GLY A 120 31.21 -0.67 -8.59
C GLY A 120 30.78 -1.41 -9.87
N ASN A 121 31.34 -2.59 -10.15
CA ASN A 121 30.97 -3.42 -11.29
C ASN A 121 29.96 -4.51 -10.89
N PRO A 122 28.94 -4.79 -11.72
CA PRO A 122 27.92 -5.78 -11.40
C PRO A 122 28.49 -7.20 -11.40
N MET A 123 28.00 -8.03 -10.48
CA MET A 123 28.39 -9.42 -10.35
C MET A 123 27.25 -10.38 -10.70
N VAL A 124 27.62 -11.56 -11.19
CA VAL A 124 26.71 -12.65 -11.54
C VAL A 124 27.20 -13.96 -10.94
N TRP A 125 26.30 -14.69 -10.27
CA TRP A 125 26.58 -16.04 -9.81
C TRP A 125 26.32 -17.04 -10.93
N SER A 126 27.30 -17.90 -11.23
CA SER A 126 27.13 -19.03 -12.13
C SER A 126 26.77 -20.28 -11.33
N GLU A 127 25.54 -20.77 -11.46
CA GLU A 127 25.13 -22.03 -10.80
C GLU A 127 25.91 -23.24 -11.32
N THR A 128 26.22 -23.27 -12.63
CA THR A 128 26.97 -24.38 -13.26
C THR A 128 28.39 -24.47 -12.74
N LYS A 129 29.07 -23.33 -12.57
CA LYS A 129 30.46 -23.28 -12.12
C LYS A 129 30.60 -23.08 -10.62
N LYS A 130 29.50 -22.77 -9.92
CA LYS A 130 29.45 -22.39 -8.50
C LYS A 130 30.45 -21.28 -8.15
N LYS A 131 30.52 -20.25 -8.99
CA LYS A 131 31.47 -19.13 -8.87
C LYS A 131 30.81 -17.80 -9.21
N TRP A 132 31.36 -16.74 -8.62
CA TRP A 132 31.02 -15.36 -8.93
C TRP A 132 31.84 -14.84 -10.12
N TYR A 133 31.20 -14.07 -10.99
CA TYR A 133 31.82 -13.36 -12.09
C TYR A 133 31.52 -11.86 -11.97
N VAL A 134 32.53 -11.02 -12.15
CA VAL A 134 32.42 -9.57 -12.25
C VAL A 134 32.37 -9.19 -13.73
N ILE A 135 31.38 -8.39 -14.13
CA ILE A 135 31.30 -7.88 -15.50
C ILE A 135 32.08 -6.56 -15.54
N SER A 136 33.16 -6.51 -16.33
CA SER A 136 33.93 -5.28 -16.52
C SER A 136 33.12 -4.21 -17.27
N PRO A 137 33.51 -2.92 -17.21
CA PRO A 137 32.91 -1.88 -18.04
C PRO A 137 32.93 -2.19 -19.55
N GLU A 138 33.93 -2.95 -20.00
CA GLU A 138 34.11 -3.41 -21.38
C GLU A 138 33.24 -4.63 -21.73
N GLY A 139 32.53 -5.21 -20.74
CA GLY A 139 31.64 -6.35 -20.91
C GLY A 139 32.31 -7.73 -20.73
N GLU A 140 33.54 -7.77 -20.26
CA GLU A 140 34.28 -9.02 -20.01
C GLU A 140 33.83 -9.67 -18.70
N TRP A 141 33.81 -11.01 -18.67
CA TRP A 141 33.45 -11.78 -17.48
C TRP A 141 34.71 -12.23 -16.76
N LEU A 142 35.04 -11.55 -15.67
CA LEU A 142 36.21 -11.86 -14.85
C LEU A 142 35.78 -12.71 -13.65
N GLU A 143 36.46 -13.84 -13.41
CA GLU A 143 36.18 -14.66 -12.24
C GLU A 143 36.54 -13.91 -10.96
N PHE A 144 35.61 -13.86 -10.01
CA PHE A 144 35.83 -13.21 -8.73
C PHE A 144 36.68 -14.10 -7.82
N ALA A 145 37.84 -13.58 -7.40
CA ALA A 145 38.80 -14.28 -6.53
C ALA A 145 38.95 -13.63 -5.13
N GLY A 146 38.08 -12.67 -4.79
CA GLY A 146 38.10 -11.95 -3.51
C GLY A 146 37.34 -12.67 -2.39
N LYS A 147 37.22 -12.01 -1.24
CA LYS A 147 36.40 -12.49 -0.11
C LYS A 147 34.94 -12.08 -0.27
N GLU A 148 34.01 -12.87 0.26
CA GLU A 148 32.57 -12.54 0.20
C GLU A 148 32.23 -11.19 0.84
N ASP A 149 32.97 -10.78 1.87
CA ASP A 149 32.79 -9.49 2.57
C ASP A 149 33.05 -8.27 1.66
N GLU A 150 33.76 -8.47 0.54
CA GLU A 150 34.05 -7.41 -0.44
C GLU A 150 32.89 -7.20 -1.43
N ILE A 151 31.91 -8.11 -1.44
CA ILE A 151 30.71 -8.01 -2.28
C ILE A 151 29.76 -6.99 -1.67
N LYS A 152 29.55 -5.89 -2.40
CA LYS A 152 28.59 -4.86 -2.05
C LYS A 152 27.22 -5.23 -2.60
N TRP A 153 26.24 -5.34 -1.72
CA TRP A 153 24.86 -5.64 -2.10
C TRP A 153 24.06 -4.36 -2.23
N GLU A 154 23.83 -3.92 -3.46
CA GLU A 154 23.07 -2.70 -3.72
C GLU A 154 21.58 -3.01 -3.95
N ILE A 155 20.71 -2.19 -3.36
CA ILE A 155 19.26 -2.27 -3.57
C ILE A 155 18.91 -1.39 -4.76
N ILE A 156 18.52 -2.02 -5.88
CA ILE A 156 17.94 -1.28 -7.01
C ILE A 156 16.49 -0.96 -6.63
N LYS A 157 16.20 0.33 -6.44
CA LYS A 157 14.83 0.81 -6.21
C LYS A 157 14.00 0.68 -7.49
#